data_AF-A0A537B3I9-F1
#
_entry.id   AF-A0A537B3I9-F1
#
_cell.length_a   1.000
_cell.length_b   1.000
_cell.length_c   1.000
_cell.angle_alpha   90.00
_cell.angle_beta   90.00
_cell.angle_gamma   90.00
#
_symmetry.space_group_name_H-M   'P 1'
#
loop_
_entity.id
_entity.type
_entity.pdbx_description
1 polymer ?
#
loop_
_entity_poly.entity_id
_entity_poly.type
_entity_poly.pdbx_seq_one_letter_code
_entity_poly.pdbx_strand_id
1 'polypeptide(L)' 'AGFSLLTALIFHHNFGDQIQMIMFLKNVSIAGGFLLLVAHGSGPLSIDRRLAR' A
#
# COMPACT_ATOMS: atom_id res chain seq x y z
N ALA A 1 2.07 5.00 -2.62
CA ALA A 1 3.14 4.42 -1.78
C ALA A 1 3.61 5.40 -0.69
N GLY A 2 4.17 6.56 -1.05
CA GLY A 2 4.75 7.51 -0.08
C GLY A 2 3.79 7.99 1.02
N PHE A 3 2.56 8.38 0.67
CA PHE A 3 1.55 8.79 1.66
C PHE A 3 1.25 7.70 2.70
N SER A 4 1.12 6.43 2.28
CA SER A 4 0.85 5.32 3.19
C SER A 4 2.03 5.08 4.15
N LEU A 5 3.27 5.17 3.66
CA LEU A 5 4.46 5.07 4.51
C LEU A 5 4.53 6.23 5.51
N LEU A 6 4.31 7.47 5.06
CA LEU A 6 4.28 8.63 5.95
C LEU A 6 3.18 8.51 7.01
N THR A 7 1.99 8.06 6.64
CA THR A 7 0.90 7.80 7.58
C THR A 7 1.29 6.75 8.63
N ALA A 8 1.92 5.65 8.20
CA ALA A 8 2.40 4.61 9.11
C ALA A 8 3.40 5.17 10.14
N LEU A 9 4.37 5.95 9.67
CA LEU A 9 5.45 6.49 10.50
C LEU A 9 4.97 7.60 11.46
N ILE A 10 4.04 8.45 11.01
CA ILE A 10 3.57 9.60 11.81
C ILE A 10 2.57 9.15 12.88
N PHE A 11 1.65 8.23 12.56
CA PHE A 11 0.49 7.95 13.41
C PHE A 11 0.54 6.61 14.15
N HIS A 12 1.48 5.71 13.83
CA HIS A 12 1.50 4.35 14.39
C HIS A 12 2.85 3.94 14.98
N HIS A 13 3.32 4.66 16.01
CA HIS A 13 4.61 4.44 16.65
C HIS A 13 4.57 3.53 17.90
N ASN A 14 3.38 3.20 18.43
CA ASN A 14 3.26 2.37 19.62
C ASN A 14 3.15 0.89 19.23
N PHE A 15 4.28 0.23 19.00
CA PHE A 15 4.30 -1.16 18.55
C PHE A 15 3.93 -2.20 19.62
N GLY A 16 3.82 -1.79 20.90
CA GLY A 16 3.31 -2.64 21.98
C GLY A 16 1.79 -2.75 21.99
N ASP A 17 1.08 -1.81 21.36
CA ASP A 17 -0.36 -1.87 21.17
C ASP A 17 -0.69 -2.63 19.87
N GLN A 18 -1.54 -3.66 20.01
CA GLN A 18 -1.87 -4.57 18.90
C GLN A 18 -2.56 -3.83 17.74
N ILE A 19 -3.46 -2.90 18.04
CA ILE A 19 -4.22 -2.17 17.01
C ILE A 19 -3.30 -1.23 16.24
N GLN A 20 -2.38 -0.54 16.93
CA GLN A 20 -1.36 0.29 16.30
C GLN A 20 -0.44 -0.52 15.38
N MET A 21 0.00 -1.71 15.81
CA MET A 21 0.78 -2.62 14.96
C MET A 21 0.01 -3.06 13.71
N ILE A 22 -1.26 -3.43 13.86
CA ILE A 22 -2.13 -3.79 12.73
C ILE A 22 -2.25 -2.61 11.74
N MET A 23 -2.47 -1.40 12.23
CA MET A 23 -2.59 -0.22 11.37
C MET A 23 -1.28 0.19 10.70
N PHE A 24 -0.15 0.04 11.41
CA PHE A 24 1.19 0.22 10.84
C PHE A 24 1.42 -0.74 9.67
N LEU A 25 1.27 -2.05 9.93
CA LEU A 25 1.47 -3.09 8.92
C LEU A 25 0.47 -2.97 7.75
N LYS A 26 -0.77 -2.56 8.02
CA LYS A 26 -1.76 -2.26 6.97
C LYS A 26 -1.21 -1.24 5.98
N ASN A 27 -0.70 -0.13 6.48
CA ASN A 27 -0.18 0.94 5.64
C ASN A 27 1.10 0.53 4.89
N VAL A 28 2.00 -0.25 5.53
CA VAL A 28 3.17 -0.83 4.87
C VAL A 28 2.77 -1.77 3.73
N SER A 29 1.77 -2.63 3.97
CA SER A 29 1.25 -3.58 2.97
C SER A 29 0.65 -2.87 1.76
N ILE A 30 -0.14 -1.82 2.00
CA ILE A 30 -0.70 -0.97 0.93
C ILE A 30 0.42 -0.29 0.14
N ALA A 31 1.44 0.25 0.81
CA ALA A 31 2.59 0.86 0.14
C ALA A 31 3.31 -0.16 -0.75
N GLY A 32 3.54 -1.38 -0.26
CA GLY A 32 4.12 -2.49 -1.02
C GLY A 32 3.30 -2.86 -2.25
N GLY A 33 1.97 -2.95 -2.12
CA GLY A 33 1.08 -3.19 -3.25
C GLY A 33 1.18 -2.12 -4.34
N PHE A 34 1.27 -0.84 -3.96
CA PHE A 34 1.49 0.24 -4.92
C PHE A 34 2.88 0.19 -5.57
N LEU A 35 3.94 -0.14 -4.84
CA LEU A 35 5.28 -0.29 -5.40
C LEU A 35 5.36 -1.46 -6.38
N LEU A 36 4.66 -2.57 -6.10
CA LEU A 36 4.54 -3.69 -7.02
C LEU A 36 3.88 -3.27 -8.34
N LEU A 37 2.80 -2.48 -8.29
CA LEU A 37 2.14 -1.95 -9.48
C LEU A 37 3.04 -0.99 -10.28
N VAL A 38 3.85 -0.17 -9.60
CA VAL A 38 4.84 0.71 -10.27
C VAL A 38 5.90 -0.14 -10.98
N ALA A 39 6.40 -1.19 -10.34
CA ALA A 39 7.47 -2.02 -10.90
C ALA A 39 7.00 -2.96 -12.02
N HIS A 40 5.78 -3.49 -11.95
CA HIS A 40 5.29 -4.53 -12.87
C HIS A 40 4.15 -4.09 -13.79
N GLY A 41 3.60 -2.89 -13.58
CA GLY A 41 2.41 -2.39 -14.29
C GLY A 41 1.09 -2.95 -13.78
N SER A 42 -0.02 -2.57 -14.42
CA SER A 42 -1.39 -2.80 -13.97
C SER A 42 -1.96 -4.21 -14.25
N GLY A 43 -1.19 -5.08 -14.93
CA GLY A 43 -1.57 -6.47 -15.18
C GLY A 43 -2.75 -6.68 -16.16
N PRO A 44 -3.14 -7.94 -16.41
CA PRO A 44 -4.15 -8.31 -17.40
C PRO A 44 -5.58 -7.97 -17.02
N LEU A 45 -5.87 -7.79 -15.73
CA LEU A 45 -7.20 -7.43 -15.25
C LEU A 45 -7.46 -5.92 -15.21
N SER A 46 -6.50 -5.09 -15.65
CA SER A 46 -6.66 -3.64 -15.69
C SER A 46 -7.79 -3.18 -16.63
N ILE A 47 -8.52 -2.15 -16.20
CA ILE A 47 -9.64 -1.58 -16.97
C ILE A 47 -9.11 -0.89 -18.24
N ASP A 48 -8.03 -0.13 -18.14
CA ASP A 48 -7.42 0.56 -19.29
C ASP A 48 -7.10 -0.42 -20.43
N ARG A 49 -6.56 -1.59 -20.09
CA ARG A 49 -6.29 -2.67 -21.07
C ARG A 49 -7.57 -3.25 -21.67
N ARG A 50 -8.66 -3.33 -20.91
CA ARG A 50 -9.95 -3.82 -21.40
C ARG A 50 -10.63 -2.81 -22.34
N LEU A 51 -10.50 -1.52 -22.05
CA LEU A 51 -11.07 -0.44 -22.87
C LEU A 51 -10.24 -0.12 -24.11
N ALA A 52 -8.94 -0.41 -24.10
CA ALA A 52 -8.05 -0.25 -25.25
C ALA A 52 -8.18 -1.39 -26.30
N ARG A 53 -9.03 -2.38 -26.06
CA ARG A 53 -9.39 -3.46 -26.98
C ARG A 53 -10.75 -3.21 -27.60
#